data_AF-A0A938R4A1-F1
#
_entry.id   AF-A0A938R4A1-F1
#
_cell.length_a   1.000
_cell.length_b   1.000
_cell.length_c   1.000
_cell.angle_alpha   90.00
_cell.angle_beta   90.00
_cell.angle_gamma   90.00
#
_symmetry.space_group_name_H-M   'P 1'
#
loop_
_entity.id
_entity.type
_entity.pdbx_description
1 polymer ?
#
loop_
_entity_poly.entity_id
_entity_poly.type
_entity_poly.pdbx_seq_one_letter_code
_entity_poly.pdbx_strand_id
1 'polypeptide(L)'
;RAGVGPMAAVAGALAERVGRALMADSTEVIVENGGDIFLALNAPATVALFAGASPLSQRVGLRLDPAWGPLGVCTSSGTVGHSLSLGRADAACVVAPSTALADALATALGNRVTEKADLPAALKWVADRPDVLGAVVIIGEKLGAWGQIELTPL
;
A
#
# COMPACT_ATOMS: atom_id res chain seq x y z
N ARG A 1 -9.76 12.55 4.88
CA ARG A 1 -9.44 11.87 3.60
C ARG A 1 -9.69 10.36 3.71
N ALA A 2 -9.05 9.67 4.67
CA ALA A 2 -9.24 8.23 4.91
C ALA A 2 -10.27 7.84 5.99
N GLY A 3 -10.62 8.76 6.91
CA GLY A 3 -11.58 8.47 8.00
C GLY A 3 -10.99 7.66 9.15
N VAL A 4 -9.66 7.76 9.37
CA VAL A 4 -8.90 7.16 10.46
C VAL A 4 -8.15 8.24 11.25
N GLY A 5 -7.64 7.90 12.44
CA GLY A 5 -6.83 8.82 13.25
C GLY A 5 -5.49 9.17 12.59
N PRO A 6 -4.87 10.30 12.97
CA PRO A 6 -3.64 10.80 12.31
C PRO A 6 -2.44 9.86 12.44
N MET A 7 -2.39 9.03 13.49
CA MET A 7 -1.33 8.05 13.69
C MET A 7 -1.29 6.98 12.59
N ALA A 8 -2.39 6.76 11.87
CA ALA A 8 -2.45 5.84 10.74
C ALA A 8 -1.75 6.36 9.47
N ALA A 9 -1.12 7.53 9.51
CA ALA A 9 -0.38 8.12 8.39
C ALA A 9 1.10 8.36 8.72
N VAL A 10 1.53 8.02 9.94
CA VAL A 10 2.82 8.49 10.49
C VAL A 10 3.99 7.84 9.78
N ALA A 11 3.90 6.55 9.47
CA ALA A 11 5.01 5.80 8.90
C ALA A 11 5.23 6.23 7.45
N GLY A 12 4.14 6.33 6.67
CA GLY A 12 4.18 6.87 5.32
C GLY A 12 4.62 8.33 5.25
N ALA A 13 4.16 9.18 6.18
CA ALA A 13 4.59 10.58 6.24
C ALA A 13 6.09 10.74 6.51
N LEU A 14 6.66 9.90 7.38
CA LEU A 14 8.09 9.90 7.66
C LEU A 14 8.90 9.38 6.47
N ALA A 15 8.46 8.29 5.83
CA ALA A 15 9.11 7.75 4.63
C ALA A 15 9.13 8.80 3.51
N GLU A 16 8.02 9.49 3.26
CA GLU A 16 7.94 10.56 2.27
C GLU A 16 8.83 11.75 2.63
N ARG A 17 8.86 12.17 3.90
CA ARG A 17 9.71 13.29 4.33
C ARG A 17 11.19 12.99 4.13
N VAL A 18 11.64 11.81 4.51
CA VAL A 18 13.03 11.37 4.33
C VAL A 18 13.36 11.23 2.85
N GLY A 19 12.48 10.58 2.08
CA GLY A 19 12.69 10.35 0.65
C GLY A 19 12.83 11.65 -0.13
N ARG A 20 11.94 12.62 0.12
CA ARG A 20 12.01 13.95 -0.52
C ARG A 20 13.28 14.72 -0.14
N ALA A 21 13.82 14.54 1.07
CA ALA A 21 15.07 15.18 1.45
C ALA A 21 16.27 14.56 0.70
N LEU A 22 16.31 13.23 0.58
CA LEU A 22 17.37 12.50 -0.13
C LEU A 22 17.36 12.73 -1.64
N MET A 23 16.24 13.13 -2.23
CA MET A 23 16.14 13.48 -3.65
C MET A 23 17.01 14.69 -4.05
N ALA A 24 17.50 15.47 -3.09
CA ALA A 24 18.48 16.52 -3.37
C ALA A 24 19.85 15.95 -3.78
N ASP A 25 20.17 14.73 -3.32
CA ASP A 25 21.48 14.09 -3.47
C ASP A 25 21.44 12.85 -4.39
N SER A 26 20.25 12.30 -4.65
CA SER A 26 20.06 11.13 -5.52
C SER A 26 18.87 11.29 -6.45
N THR A 27 19.02 10.86 -7.70
CA THR A 27 17.93 10.83 -8.69
C THR A 27 17.01 9.63 -8.53
N GLU A 28 17.44 8.59 -7.80
CA GLU A 28 16.62 7.42 -7.45
C GLU A 28 16.65 7.21 -5.93
N VAL A 29 15.47 7.13 -5.32
CA VAL A 29 15.32 7.03 -3.87
C VAL A 29 14.20 6.07 -3.53
N ILE A 30 14.51 5.11 -2.67
CA ILE A 30 13.54 4.22 -2.04
C ILE A 30 13.70 4.34 -0.53
N VAL A 31 12.63 4.68 0.18
CA VAL A 31 12.61 4.72 1.64
C VAL A 31 11.52 3.78 2.13
N GLU A 32 11.93 2.72 2.81
CA GLU A 32 11.04 1.77 3.46
C GLU A 32 10.97 2.09 4.96
N ASN A 33 9.76 2.25 5.49
CA ASN A 33 9.49 2.35 6.91
C ASN A 33 8.46 1.29 7.30
N GLY A 34 8.89 0.03 7.36
CA GLY A 34 8.01 -1.11 7.58
C GLY A 34 7.15 -1.39 6.34
N GLY A 35 5.83 -1.35 6.48
CA GLY A 35 4.90 -1.59 5.38
C GLY A 35 4.73 -0.42 4.40
N ASP A 36 5.39 0.71 4.67
CA ASP A 36 5.16 1.98 4.01
C ASP A 36 6.41 2.45 3.26
N ILE A 37 6.28 2.57 1.94
CA ILE A 37 7.41 2.81 1.05
C ILE A 37 7.19 4.08 0.26
N PHE A 38 8.16 5.00 0.31
CA PHE A 38 8.27 6.11 -0.64
C PHE A 38 9.22 5.72 -1.78
N LEU A 39 8.82 6.03 -3.01
CA LEU A 39 9.52 5.64 -4.23
C LEU A 39 9.64 6.86 -5.17
N ALA A 40 10.87 7.22 -5.51
CA ALA A 40 11.22 8.08 -6.62
C ALA A 40 12.17 7.28 -7.52
N LEU A 41 11.68 6.83 -8.68
CA LEU A 41 12.34 5.81 -9.51
C LEU A 41 12.79 6.40 -10.85
N ASN A 42 13.90 5.89 -11.38
CA ASN A 42 14.36 6.17 -12.75
C ASN A 42 14.02 5.04 -13.72
N ALA A 43 13.73 3.84 -13.21
CA ALA A 43 13.32 2.68 -13.98
C ALA A 43 12.17 1.93 -13.29
N PRO A 44 11.41 1.09 -14.02
CA PRO A 44 10.36 0.28 -13.41
C PRO A 44 10.90 -0.61 -12.29
N ALA A 45 10.14 -0.69 -11.19
CA ALA A 45 10.49 -1.52 -10.04
C ALA A 45 9.31 -2.43 -9.65
N THR A 46 9.61 -3.53 -8.97
CA THR A 46 8.59 -4.44 -8.46
C THR A 46 8.62 -4.43 -6.93
N VAL A 47 7.49 -4.11 -6.31
CA VAL A 47 7.31 -4.20 -4.85
C VAL A 47 6.60 -5.51 -4.52
N ALA A 48 7.26 -6.39 -3.77
CA ALA A 48 6.66 -7.65 -3.33
C ALA A 48 5.60 -7.42 -2.25
N LEU A 49 4.45 -8.09 -2.37
CA LEU A 49 3.42 -8.06 -1.34
C LEU A 49 3.68 -9.12 -0.27
N PHE A 50 3.86 -8.68 0.97
CA PHE A 50 3.91 -9.57 2.13
C PHE A 50 2.51 -9.66 2.78
N ALA A 51 1.96 -10.86 2.83
CA ALA A 51 0.61 -11.15 3.33
C ALA A 51 0.61 -12.26 4.39
N GLY A 52 1.64 -12.27 5.24
CA GLY A 52 1.73 -13.21 6.37
C GLY A 52 1.68 -14.67 5.94
N ALA A 53 0.77 -15.44 6.56
CA ALA A 53 0.56 -16.86 6.29
C ALA A 53 -0.29 -17.15 5.05
N SER A 54 -0.79 -16.13 4.35
CA SER A 54 -1.48 -16.33 3.08
C SER A 54 -0.61 -17.10 2.09
N PRO A 55 -1.16 -18.06 1.31
CA PRO A 55 -0.42 -18.73 0.24
C PRO A 55 0.04 -17.77 -0.87
N LEU A 56 -0.48 -16.54 -0.91
CA LEU A 56 -0.10 -15.49 -1.86
C LEU A 56 1.04 -14.58 -1.35
N SER A 57 1.43 -14.74 -0.08
CA SER A 57 2.51 -13.95 0.53
C SER A 57 3.83 -14.15 -0.22
N GLN A 58 4.45 -13.04 -0.65
CA GLN A 58 5.68 -13.02 -1.44
C GLN A 58 5.60 -13.79 -2.78
N ARG A 59 4.40 -14.04 -3.29
CA ARG A 59 4.16 -14.65 -4.62
C ARG A 59 3.69 -13.65 -5.66
N VAL A 60 3.30 -12.46 -5.22
CA VAL A 60 2.74 -11.41 -6.07
C VAL A 60 3.51 -10.12 -5.84
N GLY A 61 3.95 -9.50 -6.93
CA GLY A 61 4.57 -8.19 -6.96
C GLY A 61 3.66 -7.15 -7.61
N LEU A 62 3.84 -5.90 -7.21
CA LEU A 62 3.30 -4.71 -7.87
C LEU A 62 4.37 -4.12 -8.74
N ARG A 63 4.19 -4.15 -10.06
CA ARG A 63 5.08 -3.45 -10.98
C ARG A 63 4.69 -1.98 -11.06
N LEU A 64 5.66 -1.12 -10.84
CA LEU A 64 5.49 0.32 -10.73
C LEU A 64 6.25 1.01 -11.85
N ASP A 65 5.57 1.93 -12.54
CA ASP A 65 6.18 2.76 -13.57
C ASP A 65 6.75 4.04 -12.94
N PRO A 66 8.00 4.44 -13.25
CA PRO A 66 8.58 5.69 -12.76
C PRO A 66 7.76 6.94 -13.16
N ALA A 67 6.97 6.88 -14.23
CA ALA A 67 6.11 7.98 -14.68
C ALA A 67 4.98 8.34 -13.68
N TRP A 68 4.69 7.47 -12.71
CA TRP A 68 3.71 7.74 -11.65
C TRP A 68 4.32 8.45 -10.44
N GLY A 69 5.65 8.49 -10.38
CA GLY A 69 6.44 8.90 -9.22
C GLY A 69 6.71 10.42 -9.15
N PRO A 70 7.11 10.92 -7.96
CA PRO A 70 7.30 10.16 -6.73
C PRO A 70 5.95 9.71 -6.13
N LEU A 71 5.94 8.52 -5.54
CA LEU A 71 4.72 7.89 -5.02
C LEU A 71 4.97 7.10 -3.73
N GLY A 72 3.88 6.78 -3.05
CA GLY A 72 3.85 5.88 -1.91
C GLY A 72 3.17 4.56 -2.24
N VAL A 73 3.75 3.47 -1.73
CA VAL A 73 3.14 2.14 -1.68
C VAL A 73 3.10 1.72 -0.22
N CYS A 74 1.90 1.66 0.35
CA CYS A 74 1.69 1.47 1.77
C CYS A 74 0.79 0.28 2.03
N THR A 75 1.17 -0.56 2.99
CA THR A 75 0.45 -1.80 3.30
C THR A 75 0.09 -1.89 4.77
N SER A 76 -1.20 -2.05 5.04
CA SER A 76 -1.70 -2.44 6.35
C SER A 76 -1.96 -3.95 6.38
N SER A 77 -1.81 -4.56 7.55
CA SER A 77 -2.18 -5.96 7.78
C SER A 77 -2.90 -6.10 9.11
N GLY A 78 -3.91 -6.96 9.17
CA GLY A 78 -4.53 -7.40 10.42
C GLY A 78 -4.03 -8.75 10.93
N THR A 79 -3.18 -9.43 10.17
CA THR A 79 -2.62 -10.74 10.53
C THR A 79 -1.11 -10.72 10.73
N VAL A 80 -0.46 -9.60 10.38
CA VAL A 80 0.98 -9.40 10.45
C VAL A 80 1.31 -8.11 11.19
N GLY A 81 2.25 -8.20 12.14
CA GLY A 81 2.74 -7.05 12.90
C GLY A 81 1.96 -6.77 14.18
N HIS A 82 2.46 -5.82 14.97
CA HIS A 82 1.90 -5.46 16.29
C HIS A 82 0.92 -4.27 16.22
N SER A 83 0.78 -3.66 15.04
CA SER A 83 -0.07 -2.49 14.83
C SER A 83 -1.54 -2.88 14.92
N LEU A 84 -2.34 -2.03 15.58
CA LEU A 84 -3.77 -2.25 15.71
C LEU A 84 -4.44 -2.19 14.33
N SER A 85 -4.99 -3.32 13.89
CA SER A 85 -5.91 -3.41 12.77
C SER A 85 -7.28 -3.85 13.29
N LEU A 86 -8.34 -3.25 12.76
CA LEU A 86 -9.72 -3.59 13.10
C LEU A 86 -10.30 -4.65 12.15
N GLY A 87 -9.57 -4.98 11.07
CA GLY A 87 -9.95 -5.98 10.08
C GLY A 87 -9.07 -7.23 10.12
N ARG A 88 -9.27 -8.10 9.14
CA ARG A 88 -8.58 -9.41 8.98
C ARG A 88 -7.88 -9.55 7.62
N ALA A 89 -7.70 -8.46 6.87
CA ALA A 89 -6.89 -8.49 5.66
C ALA A 89 -5.46 -8.93 5.99
N ASP A 90 -4.93 -9.87 5.20
CA ASP A 90 -3.54 -10.29 5.31
C ASP A 90 -2.59 -9.22 4.76
N ALA A 91 -3.03 -8.55 3.70
CA ALA A 91 -2.42 -7.33 3.18
C ALA A 91 -3.50 -6.43 2.57
N ALA A 92 -3.48 -5.15 2.91
CA ALA A 92 -4.25 -4.10 2.26
C ALA A 92 -3.27 -3.01 1.81
N CYS A 93 -2.90 -3.07 0.53
CA CYS A 93 -1.92 -2.21 -0.10
C CYS A 93 -2.60 -1.10 -0.89
N VAL A 94 -2.12 0.13 -0.75
CA VAL A 94 -2.60 1.31 -1.49
C VAL A 94 -1.42 2.02 -2.15
N VAL A 95 -1.62 2.44 -3.39
CA VAL A 95 -0.66 3.21 -4.19
C VAL A 95 -1.22 4.62 -4.41
N ALA A 96 -0.49 5.65 -4.01
CA ALA A 96 -0.89 7.06 -4.16
C ALA A 96 0.33 8.00 -4.28
N PRO A 97 0.20 9.20 -4.88
CA PRO A 97 1.31 10.16 -4.96
C PRO A 97 1.78 10.69 -3.60
N SER A 98 0.91 10.67 -2.59
CA SER A 98 1.28 10.96 -1.19
C SER A 98 1.35 9.66 -0.39
N THR A 99 2.52 9.38 0.18
CA THR A 99 2.75 8.19 1.01
C THR A 99 1.98 8.29 2.32
N ALA A 100 1.84 9.49 2.90
CA ALA A 100 0.98 9.70 4.07
C ALA A 100 -0.50 9.37 3.79
N LEU A 101 -0.98 9.71 2.58
CA LEU A 101 -2.34 9.35 2.17
C LEU A 101 -2.48 7.85 1.94
N ALA A 102 -1.50 7.23 1.26
CA ALA A 102 -1.48 5.80 1.01
C ALA A 102 -1.53 5.00 2.33
N ASP A 103 -0.71 5.35 3.33
CA ASP A 103 -0.67 4.73 4.67
C ASP A 103 -2.03 4.82 5.37
N ALA A 104 -2.60 6.03 5.42
CA ALA A 104 -3.91 6.23 6.04
C ALA A 104 -5.02 5.43 5.34
N LEU A 105 -4.98 5.37 4.00
CA LEU A 105 -5.95 4.61 3.22
C LEU A 105 -5.73 3.10 3.32
N ALA A 106 -4.49 2.62 3.39
CA ALA A 106 -4.15 1.22 3.61
C ALA A 106 -4.74 0.73 4.94
N THR A 107 -4.54 1.51 6.01
CA THR A 107 -5.16 1.24 7.32
C THR A 107 -6.69 1.22 7.23
N ALA A 108 -7.28 2.24 6.60
CA ALA A 108 -8.73 2.34 6.44
C ALA A 108 -9.32 1.20 5.58
N LEU A 109 -8.59 0.76 4.55
CA LEU A 109 -8.96 -0.33 3.67
C LEU A 109 -8.87 -1.67 4.40
N GLY A 110 -7.78 -1.92 5.12
CA GLY A 110 -7.60 -3.13 5.95
C GLY A 110 -8.71 -3.28 6.99
N ASN A 111 -9.09 -2.19 7.65
CA ASN A 111 -10.18 -2.16 8.65
C ASN A 111 -11.56 -2.52 8.07
N ARG A 112 -11.75 -2.42 6.75
CA ARG A 112 -13.03 -2.72 6.08
C ARG A 112 -13.15 -4.17 5.63
N VAL A 113 -12.09 -4.94 5.74
CA VAL A 113 -12.03 -6.31 5.22
C VAL A 113 -11.97 -7.25 6.41
N THR A 114 -13.08 -7.88 6.72
CA THR A 114 -13.22 -8.86 7.81
C THR A 114 -13.39 -10.28 7.28
N GLU A 115 -13.93 -10.40 6.08
CA GLU A 115 -14.08 -11.65 5.34
C GLU A 115 -13.90 -11.47 3.83
N LYS A 116 -13.82 -12.58 3.11
CA LYS A 116 -13.55 -12.59 1.65
C LYS A 116 -14.64 -11.86 0.85
N ALA A 117 -15.88 -11.85 1.35
CA ALA A 117 -17.02 -11.19 0.71
C ALA A 117 -16.91 -9.66 0.71
N ASP A 118 -16.09 -9.08 1.59
CA ASP A 118 -15.92 -7.62 1.71
C ASP A 118 -15.09 -7.02 0.56
N LEU A 119 -14.30 -7.85 -0.16
CA LEU A 119 -13.35 -7.38 -1.18
C LEU A 119 -13.96 -6.41 -2.20
N PRO A 120 -15.11 -6.68 -2.86
CA PRO A 120 -15.67 -5.77 -3.84
C PRO A 120 -16.08 -4.42 -3.24
N ALA A 121 -16.69 -4.43 -2.05
CA ALA A 121 -17.13 -3.21 -1.38
C ALA A 121 -15.95 -2.37 -0.88
N ALA A 122 -14.92 -3.02 -0.33
CA ALA A 122 -13.70 -2.38 0.14
C ALA A 122 -12.90 -1.74 -1.01
N LEU A 123 -12.74 -2.46 -2.13
CA LEU A 123 -12.08 -1.92 -3.32
C LEU A 123 -12.85 -0.77 -3.97
N LYS A 124 -14.19 -0.87 -4.02
CA LYS A 124 -15.02 0.26 -4.49
C LYS A 124 -14.85 1.48 -3.58
N TRP A 125 -14.82 1.28 -2.27
CA TRP A 125 -14.66 2.38 -1.31
C TRP A 125 -13.34 3.15 -1.47
N VAL A 126 -12.23 2.44 -1.75
CA VAL A 126 -10.92 3.08 -1.97
C VAL A 126 -10.82 3.67 -3.37
N ALA A 127 -11.49 3.08 -4.36
CA ALA A 127 -11.60 3.61 -5.71
C ALA A 127 -12.25 5.00 -5.78
N ASP A 128 -13.22 5.26 -4.90
CA ASP A 128 -13.92 6.54 -4.81
C ASP A 128 -13.09 7.63 -4.07
N ARG A 129 -11.85 7.34 -3.67
CA ARG A 129 -10.98 8.29 -2.95
C ARG A 129 -10.17 9.11 -3.95
N PRO A 130 -10.09 10.44 -3.76
CA PRO A 130 -9.23 11.26 -4.60
C PRO A 130 -7.76 10.87 -4.41
N ASP A 131 -6.99 11.00 -5.50
CA ASP A 131 -5.54 10.81 -5.54
C ASP A 131 -5.04 9.38 -5.22
N VAL A 132 -5.92 8.37 -5.33
CA VAL A 132 -5.51 6.95 -5.30
C VAL A 132 -5.26 6.47 -6.71
N LEU A 133 -4.08 5.88 -6.93
CA LEU A 133 -3.71 5.29 -8.22
C LEU A 133 -4.17 3.84 -8.31
N GLY A 134 -4.06 3.10 -7.21
CA GLY A 134 -4.51 1.71 -7.17
C GLY A 134 -4.48 1.12 -5.76
N ALA A 135 -5.06 -0.07 -5.64
CA ALA A 135 -5.11 -0.82 -4.40
C ALA A 135 -5.12 -2.32 -4.64
N VAL A 136 -4.55 -3.07 -3.70
CA VAL A 136 -4.58 -4.54 -3.68
C VAL A 136 -4.92 -5.01 -2.27
N VAL A 137 -5.83 -5.98 -2.17
CA VAL A 137 -6.18 -6.60 -0.90
C VAL A 137 -6.03 -8.11 -1.02
N ILE A 138 -5.40 -8.72 -0.02
CA ILE A 138 -5.26 -10.16 0.14
C ILE A 138 -5.93 -10.58 1.44
N ILE A 139 -6.75 -11.64 1.37
CA ILE A 139 -7.36 -12.30 2.53
C ILE A 139 -7.49 -13.82 2.27
N GLY A 140 -6.74 -14.61 3.02
CA GLY A 140 -6.51 -16.02 2.76
C GLY A 140 -5.96 -16.24 1.35
N GLU A 141 -6.63 -17.07 0.56
CA GLU A 141 -6.29 -17.36 -0.83
C GLU A 141 -6.92 -16.41 -1.86
N LYS A 142 -7.62 -15.36 -1.41
CA LYS A 142 -8.28 -14.41 -2.30
C LYS A 142 -7.46 -13.13 -2.43
N LEU A 143 -7.39 -12.63 -3.66
CA LEU A 143 -6.79 -11.35 -4.01
C LEU A 143 -7.83 -10.54 -4.79
N GLY A 144 -7.97 -9.27 -4.43
CA GLY A 144 -8.69 -8.28 -5.22
C GLY A 144 -7.77 -7.09 -5.51
N ALA A 145 -7.89 -6.51 -6.71
CA ALA A 145 -7.10 -5.37 -7.13
C ALA A 145 -7.98 -4.35 -7.88
N TRP A 146 -7.59 -3.08 -7.81
CA TRP A 146 -8.24 -1.99 -8.52
C TRP A 146 -7.23 -0.91 -8.92
N GLY A 147 -7.49 -0.23 -10.04
CA GLY A 147 -6.73 0.94 -10.50
C GLY A 147 -5.52 0.59 -11.36
N GLN A 148 -4.52 1.47 -11.35
CA GLN A 148 -3.26 1.34 -12.07
C GLN A 148 -2.34 0.34 -11.36
N ILE A 149 -2.74 -0.93 -11.37
CA ILE A 149 -2.02 -2.03 -10.75
C ILE A 149 -1.66 -3.07 -11.80
N GLU A 150 -0.37 -3.28 -12.03
CA GLU A 150 0.15 -4.41 -12.78
C GLU A 150 0.69 -5.46 -11.79
N LEU A 151 -0.01 -6.60 -11.68
CA LEU A 151 0.40 -7.71 -10.83
C LEU A 151 1.39 -8.60 -11.59
N THR A 152 2.51 -8.91 -10.96
CA THR A 152 3.51 -9.84 -11.50
C THR A 152 3.72 -11.03 -10.57
N PRO A 153 3.89 -12.25 -11.09
CA PRO A 153 4.31 -13.38 -10.27
C PRO A 153 5.77 -13.21 -9.82
N LEU A 154 6.08 -13.68 -8.61
CA LEU A 154 7.43 -13.70 -8.03
C LEU A 154 7.97 -15.13 -7.89
#